data_AF-A0AAV7WJF0-F1
#
_entry.id   AF-A0AAV7WJF0-F1
#
_cell.length_a   1.000
_cell.length_b   1.000
_cell.length_c   1.000
_cell.angle_alpha   90.00
_cell.angle_beta   90.00
_cell.angle_gamma   90.00
#
_symmetry.space_group_name_H-M   'P 1'
#
loop_
_entity.id
_entity.type
_entity.pdbx_description
1 polymer ?
#
loop_
_entity_poly.entity_id
_entity_poly.type
_entity_poly.pdbx_seq_one_letter_code
_entity_poly.pdbx_strand_id
1 'polypeptide(L)'
;MASLDLPYRCPRCGEHKRFRSLSSLRAHLEYNHTYETLYVLSKTNSICDATVFPLAGDTAVLTPTTRRDTFESTSFQGKEQRFTCDLIQAGDADPTSARYLHDIDIPLSEIFTKKSMMSTTPPNAVAAAAAASAAVDAAYEEGLARLKVRAFEKLEVDKRLEKLTEEVEQKIATQVGRLQVELDKKSTELERAKQESVKLSQEKQELEDRASELTRQVDVSVEMLASLKQDLMQKEQELTKKQQ
;
A
#
# COMPACT_ATOMS: atom_id res chain seq x y z
N MET A 1 46.31 -17.54 -10.32
CA MET A 1 45.41 -16.40 -10.61
C MET A 1 44.34 -16.40 -9.52
N ALA A 2 44.41 -15.44 -8.59
CA ALA A 2 43.55 -15.43 -7.41
C ALA A 2 42.12 -15.08 -7.83
N SER A 3 41.22 -16.07 -7.78
CA SER A 3 39.79 -15.88 -7.93
C SER A 3 39.36 -14.85 -6.90
N LEU A 4 38.90 -13.71 -7.40
CA LEU A 4 38.37 -12.65 -6.58
C LEU A 4 37.15 -13.23 -5.84
N ASP A 5 37.31 -13.50 -4.55
CA ASP A 5 36.23 -14.05 -3.72
C ASP A 5 35.20 -12.94 -3.50
N LEU A 6 34.10 -12.97 -4.27
CA LEU A 6 32.97 -12.05 -4.13
C LEU A 6 31.80 -12.84 -3.53
N PRO A 7 31.70 -12.90 -2.19
CA PRO A 7 30.74 -13.75 -1.50
C PRO A 7 29.31 -13.22 -1.61
N TYR A 8 29.13 -11.92 -1.87
CA TYR A 8 27.83 -11.28 -1.91
C TYR A 8 27.25 -11.25 -3.32
N ARG A 9 25.97 -11.60 -3.44
CA ARG A 9 25.26 -11.75 -4.71
C ARG A 9 23.97 -10.95 -4.68
N CYS A 10 23.61 -10.34 -5.80
CA CYS A 10 22.30 -9.74 -5.95
C CYS A 10 21.25 -10.85 -6.22
N PRO A 11 20.19 -10.97 -5.41
CA PRO A 11 19.14 -11.97 -5.63
C PRO A 11 18.43 -11.84 -6.98
N ARG A 12 18.47 -10.65 -7.59
CA ARG A 12 17.80 -10.34 -8.86
C ARG A 12 18.71 -10.51 -10.08
N CYS A 13 19.98 -10.17 -9.94
CA CYS A 13 20.95 -10.32 -11.04
C CYS A 13 21.66 -11.68 -11.05
N GLY A 14 21.45 -12.50 -10.01
CA GLY A 14 22.03 -13.84 -9.90
C GLY A 14 23.56 -13.83 -9.90
N GLU A 15 24.15 -14.83 -10.58
CA GLU A 15 25.59 -15.07 -10.67
C GLU A 15 26.35 -13.95 -11.41
N HIS A 16 25.67 -13.14 -12.21
CA HIS A 16 26.27 -12.15 -13.11
C HIS A 16 26.72 -10.86 -12.41
N LYS A 17 26.22 -10.60 -11.20
CA LYS A 17 26.62 -9.44 -10.40
C LYS A 17 26.96 -9.88 -8.98
N ARG A 18 28.26 -10.06 -8.75
CA ARG A 18 28.82 -10.30 -7.42
C ARG A 18 29.49 -9.04 -6.89
N PHE A 19 29.55 -8.93 -5.57
CA PHE A 19 30.09 -7.77 -4.86
C PHE A 19 31.11 -8.20 -3.82
N ARG A 20 32.15 -7.38 -3.60
CA ARG A 20 33.19 -7.64 -2.59
C ARG A 20 32.73 -7.31 -1.17
N SER A 21 31.70 -6.48 -1.03
CA SER A 21 31.18 -6.02 0.26
C SER A 21 29.66 -5.82 0.23
N LEU A 22 29.03 -5.89 1.40
CA LEU A 22 27.61 -5.57 1.58
C LEU A 22 27.28 -4.13 1.19
N SER A 23 28.19 -3.18 1.42
CA SER A 23 27.99 -1.78 1.03
C SER A 23 27.84 -1.63 -0.49
N SER A 24 28.65 -2.36 -1.26
CA SER A 24 28.58 -2.35 -2.72
C SER A 24 27.31 -3.03 -3.24
N LEU A 25 26.87 -4.12 -2.60
CA LEU A 25 25.58 -4.76 -2.90
C LEU A 25 24.39 -3.83 -2.57
N ARG A 26 24.42 -3.14 -1.42
CA ARG A 26 23.37 -2.19 -1.01
C ARG A 26 23.24 -1.05 -2.02
N ALA A 27 24.36 -0.43 -2.39
CA ALA A 27 24.36 0.62 -3.41
C ALA A 27 23.79 0.12 -4.75
N HIS A 28 24.16 -1.09 -5.18
CA HIS A 28 23.62 -1.66 -6.40
C HIS A 28 22.09 -1.84 -6.36
N LEU A 29 21.56 -2.38 -5.26
CA LEU A 29 20.11 -2.55 -5.07
C LEU A 29 19.38 -1.20 -5.04
N GLU A 30 19.98 -0.19 -4.43
CA GLU A 30 19.41 1.16 -4.33
C GLU A 30 19.38 1.87 -5.68
N TYR A 31 20.45 1.79 -6.48
CA TYR A 31 20.49 2.47 -7.79
C TYR A 31 19.75 1.73 -8.91
N ASN A 32 19.74 0.39 -8.90
CA ASN A 32 19.24 -0.41 -10.03
C ASN A 32 17.89 -1.08 -9.75
N HIS A 33 17.53 -1.21 -8.47
CA HIS A 33 16.43 -2.04 -8.03
C HIS A 33 15.59 -1.38 -6.93
N THR A 34 15.60 -0.05 -6.84
CA THR A 34 14.99 0.74 -5.76
C THR A 34 13.52 0.40 -5.54
N TYR A 35 12.70 0.49 -6.59
CA TYR A 35 11.26 0.21 -6.52
C TYR A 35 10.95 -1.23 -6.14
N GLU A 36 11.66 -2.16 -6.76
CA GLU A 36 11.39 -3.57 -6.56
C GLU A 36 11.89 -4.01 -5.17
N THR A 37 12.96 -3.41 -4.63
CA THR A 37 13.50 -3.70 -3.29
C THR A 37 12.53 -3.19 -2.23
N LEU A 38 11.98 -1.99 -2.42
CA LEU A 38 10.91 -1.47 -1.57
C LEU A 38 9.63 -2.31 -1.67
N TYR A 39 9.26 -2.81 -2.86
CA TYR A 39 8.10 -3.68 -3.06
C TYR A 39 8.22 -5.02 -2.33
N VAL A 40 9.38 -5.68 -2.43
CA VAL A 40 9.63 -6.93 -1.69
C VAL A 40 9.62 -6.66 -0.19
N LEU A 41 10.28 -5.61 0.29
CA LEU A 41 10.27 -5.24 1.71
C LEU A 41 8.85 -4.87 2.19
N SER A 42 8.06 -4.16 1.40
CA SER A 42 6.67 -3.82 1.75
C SER A 42 5.78 -5.07 1.80
N LYS A 43 6.04 -6.06 0.94
CA LYS A 43 5.31 -7.32 0.90
C LYS A 43 5.72 -8.26 2.04
N THR A 44 7.00 -8.25 2.45
CA THR A 44 7.50 -9.04 3.58
C THR A 44 7.24 -8.38 4.94
N ASN A 45 7.03 -7.06 5.01
CA ASN A 45 6.56 -6.39 6.23
C ASN A 45 5.14 -6.81 6.64
N SER A 46 4.41 -7.54 5.80
CA SER A 46 3.12 -8.15 6.14
C SER A 46 3.23 -9.54 6.77
N ILE A 47 4.42 -10.16 6.80
CA ILE A 47 4.62 -11.52 7.32
C ILE A 47 5.91 -11.55 8.13
N CYS A 48 5.78 -11.23 9.42
CA CYS A 48 6.74 -11.71 10.41
C CYS A 48 6.56 -13.22 10.49
N ASP A 49 7.35 -14.00 9.76
CA ASP A 49 7.55 -15.40 10.13
C ASP A 49 9.04 -15.66 10.29
N ALA A 50 9.45 -15.67 11.56
CA ALA A 50 10.78 -16.00 12.05
C ALA A 50 11.05 -17.51 11.96
N THR A 51 10.53 -18.19 10.93
CA THR A 51 10.77 -19.61 10.70
C THR A 51 11.09 -19.83 9.22
N VAL A 52 12.36 -19.75 8.86
CA VAL A 52 13.09 -20.66 7.94
C VAL A 52 14.52 -20.10 7.85
N PHE A 53 15.33 -20.45 8.84
CA PHE A 53 16.78 -20.57 8.67
C PHE A 53 17.11 -22.01 9.11
N PRO A 54 17.42 -22.94 8.19
CA PRO A 54 17.81 -24.28 8.60
C PRO A 54 19.31 -24.25 8.91
N LEU A 55 19.66 -24.01 10.17
CA LEU A 55 20.99 -24.33 10.67
C LEU A 55 20.85 -25.15 11.95
N ALA A 56 21.13 -26.44 11.79
CA ALA A 56 21.39 -27.36 12.87
C ALA A 56 22.52 -26.85 13.77
N GLY A 57 22.42 -27.10 15.07
CA GLY A 57 23.51 -26.91 16.02
C GLY A 57 23.03 -26.47 17.40
N ASP A 58 22.75 -27.48 18.22
CA ASP A 58 22.71 -27.55 19.69
C ASP A 58 22.76 -26.28 20.57
N THR A 59 22.04 -26.44 21.68
CA THR A 59 22.31 -25.94 23.05
C THR A 59 21.90 -24.51 23.46
N ALA A 60 21.22 -24.51 24.61
CA ALA A 60 21.16 -23.50 25.66
C ALA A 60 20.28 -22.24 25.44
N VAL A 61 19.11 -22.30 26.10
CA VAL A 61 18.55 -21.27 27.00
C VAL A 61 19.36 -19.98 27.02
N LEU A 62 18.81 -18.88 26.50
CA LEU A 62 18.86 -17.54 27.10
C LEU A 62 17.76 -16.65 26.49
N THR A 63 16.92 -16.12 27.36
CA THR A 63 16.09 -14.92 27.17
C THR A 63 16.92 -13.73 26.65
N PRO A 64 16.32 -12.79 25.90
CA PRO A 64 16.86 -11.44 25.86
C PRO A 64 15.84 -10.40 26.33
N THR A 65 16.22 -9.82 27.47
CA THR A 65 15.99 -8.46 27.92
C THR A 65 16.23 -7.43 26.82
N THR A 66 15.53 -6.30 26.94
CA THR A 66 15.66 -5.05 26.19
C THR A 66 17.09 -4.68 25.75
N ARG A 67 17.26 -4.33 24.48
CA ARG A 67 18.29 -3.37 24.03
C ARG A 67 17.71 -2.41 22.99
N ARG A 68 17.61 -1.15 23.42
CA ARG A 68 17.63 0.02 22.54
C ARG A 68 18.98 0.03 21.84
N ASP A 69 18.98 0.00 20.52
CA ASP A 69 20.09 0.55 19.74
C ASP A 69 19.51 1.61 18.80
N THR A 70 20.00 2.81 19.03
CA THR A 70 19.74 4.07 18.35
C THR A 70 20.07 3.90 16.86
N PHE A 71 19.07 3.98 15.99
CA PHE A 71 19.31 4.10 14.56
C PHE A 71 19.54 5.57 14.22
N GLU A 72 20.79 5.89 13.91
CA GLU A 72 21.23 7.21 13.46
C GLU A 72 20.75 7.44 12.02
N SER A 73 19.60 8.10 11.89
CA SER A 73 19.08 8.56 10.60
C SER A 73 19.95 9.70 10.08
N THR A 74 20.71 9.43 9.02
CA THR A 74 21.41 10.47 8.26
C THR A 74 20.37 11.37 7.59
N SER A 75 20.18 12.57 8.11
CA SER A 75 19.29 13.57 7.53
C SER A 75 19.92 14.15 6.26
N PHE A 76 19.27 13.97 5.11
CA PHE A 76 19.51 14.81 3.94
C PHE A 76 18.40 15.87 3.88
N GLN A 77 18.75 17.11 4.25
CA GLN A 77 17.97 18.29 3.96
C GLN A 77 17.91 18.50 2.44
N GLY A 78 16.71 18.51 1.88
CA GLY A 78 16.50 18.72 0.45
C GLY A 78 15.09 19.18 0.13
N LYS A 79 14.83 20.47 0.38
CA LYS A 79 13.83 21.36 -0.25
C LYS A 79 12.38 20.88 -0.34
N GLU A 80 11.52 21.56 0.43
CA GLU A 80 10.07 21.61 0.27
C GLU A 80 9.68 21.85 -1.22
N GLN A 81 9.00 20.88 -1.82
CA GLN A 81 8.19 21.12 -3.02
C GLN A 81 6.73 20.88 -2.64
N ARG A 82 6.06 21.97 -2.29
CA ARG A 82 4.61 22.02 -2.08
C ARG A 82 3.94 21.69 -3.43
N PHE A 83 3.30 20.54 -3.52
CA PHE A 83 2.30 20.29 -4.57
C PHE A 83 0.97 20.86 -4.09
N THR A 84 0.66 22.07 -4.55
CA THR A 84 -0.70 22.62 -4.55
C THR A 84 -1.51 21.86 -5.62
N CYS A 85 -2.46 21.05 -5.18
CA CYS A 85 -3.46 20.48 -6.08
C CYS A 85 -4.68 21.40 -6.04
N ASP A 86 -4.79 22.27 -7.06
CA ASP A 86 -5.93 23.16 -7.22
C ASP A 86 -7.19 22.35 -7.54
N LEU A 87 -8.23 22.64 -6.75
CA LEU A 87 -9.60 22.21 -6.95
C LEU A 87 -10.15 22.95 -8.18
N ILE A 88 -10.28 22.26 -9.32
CA ILE A 88 -11.17 22.71 -10.40
C ILE A 88 -12.41 21.83 -10.39
N GLN A 89 -13.44 22.45 -9.83
CA GLN A 89 -14.85 22.07 -9.92
C GLN A 89 -15.28 22.17 -11.39
N ALA A 90 -15.62 21.04 -12.00
CA ALA A 90 -16.25 21.00 -13.32
C ALA A 90 -17.66 20.44 -13.15
N GLY A 91 -18.63 21.24 -13.58
CA GLY A 91 -20.05 20.99 -13.47
C GLY A 91 -20.51 19.77 -14.24
N ASP A 92 -21.73 19.39 -13.91
CA ASP A 92 -22.56 18.33 -14.49
C ASP A 92 -22.30 18.11 -15.99
N ALA A 93 -21.81 16.91 -16.30
CA ALA A 93 -21.85 16.35 -17.65
C ALA A 93 -22.19 14.86 -17.55
N ASP A 94 -23.47 14.60 -17.82
CA ASP A 94 -24.10 13.32 -18.11
C ASP A 94 -23.22 12.35 -18.92
N PRO A 95 -22.99 11.10 -18.49
CA PRO A 95 -22.35 10.09 -19.30
C PRO A 95 -23.39 9.20 -19.99
N THR A 96 -24.27 9.76 -20.82
CA THR A 96 -24.91 9.00 -21.90
C THR A 96 -23.92 8.79 -23.05
N SER A 97 -22.86 8.02 -22.78
CA SER A 97 -21.94 7.57 -23.83
C SER A 97 -21.41 6.17 -23.54
N ALA A 98 -22.30 5.20 -23.73
CA ALA A 98 -21.92 3.91 -24.28
C ALA A 98 -22.91 3.61 -25.41
N ARG A 99 -22.84 4.40 -26.49
CA ARG A 99 -23.47 4.07 -27.77
C ARG A 99 -22.75 2.87 -28.37
N TYR A 100 -23.05 1.67 -27.87
CA TYR A 100 -22.85 0.45 -28.64
C TYR A 100 -23.98 0.39 -29.67
N LEU A 101 -23.75 1.03 -30.82
CA LEU A 101 -24.49 0.70 -32.03
C LEU A 101 -24.03 -0.70 -32.44
N HIS A 102 -24.86 -1.69 -32.14
CA HIS A 102 -24.76 -2.99 -32.77
C HIS A 102 -25.33 -2.82 -34.19
N ASP A 103 -24.48 -2.36 -35.11
CA ASP A 103 -24.78 -2.42 -36.53
C ASP A 103 -24.86 -3.90 -36.91
N ILE A 104 -26.09 -4.40 -36.98
CA ILE A 104 -26.40 -5.55 -37.82
C ILE A 104 -26.71 -4.94 -39.19
N ASP A 105 -25.65 -4.59 -39.91
CA ASP A 105 -25.74 -4.28 -41.33
C ASP A 105 -26.12 -5.59 -42.03
N ILE A 106 -27.41 -5.75 -42.35
CA ILE A 106 -27.86 -6.71 -43.35
C ILE A 106 -27.63 -6.01 -44.69
N PRO A 107 -26.69 -6.46 -45.56
CA PRO A 107 -26.49 -5.86 -46.86
C PRO A 107 -27.71 -6.17 -47.75
N LEU A 108 -28.72 -5.29 -47.73
CA LEU A 108 -29.84 -5.32 -48.68
C LEU A 108 -29.50 -4.53 -49.95
N SER A 109 -28.26 -4.65 -50.46
CA SER A 109 -27.79 -3.88 -51.62
C SER A 109 -27.50 -4.70 -52.89
N GLU A 110 -27.81 -6.00 -52.94
CA GLU A 110 -27.55 -6.83 -54.14
C GLU A 110 -28.79 -7.41 -54.85
N ILE A 111 -30.02 -6.90 -54.64
CA ILE A 111 -31.21 -7.37 -55.39
C ILE A 111 -31.62 -6.42 -56.54
N PHE A 112 -30.95 -5.28 -56.72
CA PHE A 112 -31.24 -4.37 -57.84
C PHE A 112 -30.11 -4.32 -58.87
N THR A 113 -29.83 -5.44 -59.53
CA THR A 113 -29.15 -5.43 -60.83
C THR A 113 -30.10 -5.87 -61.96
N LYS A 114 -30.76 -4.84 -62.52
CA LYS A 114 -31.04 -4.64 -63.95
C LYS A 114 -31.05 -5.90 -64.83
N LYS A 115 -32.25 -6.36 -65.24
CA LYS A 115 -32.41 -7.14 -66.48
C LYS A 115 -33.49 -6.56 -67.38
N SER A 116 -33.00 -6.01 -68.48
CA SER A 116 -33.76 -5.52 -69.63
C SER A 116 -34.63 -6.63 -70.22
N MET A 117 -35.85 -6.27 -70.61
CA MET A 117 -36.81 -7.16 -71.25
C MET A 117 -36.39 -7.44 -72.70
N MET A 118 -36.07 -8.69 -73.02
CA MET A 118 -36.32 -9.25 -74.35
C MET A 118 -36.60 -10.74 -74.24
N SER A 119 -37.74 -11.10 -74.83
CA SER A 119 -38.41 -12.39 -74.88
C SER A 119 -37.53 -13.52 -75.43
N THR A 120 -37.46 -14.63 -74.69
CA THR A 120 -37.45 -16.04 -75.16
C THR A 120 -37.29 -16.91 -73.90
N THR A 121 -38.40 -17.41 -73.37
CA THR A 121 -38.45 -18.29 -72.20
C THR A 121 -38.15 -19.74 -72.59
N PRO A 122 -37.08 -20.37 -72.10
CA PRO A 122 -37.09 -21.80 -71.88
C PRO A 122 -37.87 -22.11 -70.59
N PRO A 123 -38.50 -23.29 -70.45
CA PRO A 123 -39.28 -23.68 -69.27
C PRO A 123 -38.49 -23.69 -67.93
N ASN A 124 -37.16 -23.54 -67.96
CA ASN A 124 -36.28 -23.57 -66.79
C ASN A 124 -36.04 -22.22 -66.09
N ALA A 125 -36.41 -21.06 -66.67
CA ALA A 125 -36.08 -19.75 -66.10
C ALA A 125 -36.99 -19.35 -64.92
N VAL A 126 -38.26 -19.73 -64.97
CA VAL A 126 -39.25 -19.50 -63.88
C VAL A 126 -38.98 -20.38 -62.67
N ALA A 127 -38.54 -21.63 -62.87
CA ALA A 127 -38.08 -22.50 -61.80
C ALA A 127 -36.80 -21.98 -61.14
N ALA A 128 -35.86 -21.43 -61.93
CA ALA A 128 -34.65 -20.80 -61.41
C ALA A 128 -34.94 -19.52 -60.59
N ALA A 129 -35.90 -18.70 -61.02
CA ALA A 129 -36.32 -17.51 -60.28
C ALA A 129 -37.06 -17.86 -58.97
N ALA A 130 -37.91 -18.89 -58.99
CA ALA A 130 -38.57 -19.39 -57.78
C ALA A 130 -37.57 -20.04 -56.80
N ALA A 131 -36.59 -20.79 -57.31
CA ALA A 131 -35.50 -21.34 -56.52
C ALA A 131 -34.60 -20.24 -55.92
N ALA A 132 -34.35 -19.16 -56.66
CA ALA A 132 -33.61 -18.00 -56.17
C ALA A 132 -34.38 -17.27 -55.05
N SER A 133 -35.70 -17.09 -55.20
CA SER A 133 -36.55 -16.52 -54.13
C SER A 133 -36.53 -17.39 -52.87
N ALA A 134 -36.73 -18.71 -53.03
CA ALA A 134 -36.69 -19.64 -51.90
C ALA A 134 -35.32 -19.70 -51.22
N ALA A 135 -34.22 -19.54 -51.97
CA ALA A 135 -32.87 -19.47 -51.42
C ALA A 135 -32.64 -18.17 -50.63
N VAL A 136 -33.21 -17.04 -51.08
CA VAL A 136 -33.17 -15.77 -50.34
C VAL A 136 -33.97 -15.87 -49.04
N ASP A 137 -35.17 -16.47 -49.08
CA ASP A 137 -36.00 -16.69 -47.89
C ASP A 137 -35.30 -17.64 -46.88
N ALA A 138 -34.66 -18.71 -47.36
CA ALA A 138 -33.88 -19.60 -46.51
C ALA A 138 -32.66 -18.92 -45.88
N ALA A 139 -31.94 -18.08 -46.64
CA ALA A 139 -30.80 -17.32 -46.13
C ALA A 139 -31.20 -16.28 -45.07
N TYR A 140 -32.39 -15.68 -45.23
CA TYR A 140 -32.96 -14.76 -44.24
C TYR A 140 -33.31 -15.48 -42.93
N GLU A 141 -34.01 -16.61 -43.00
CA GLU A 141 -34.35 -17.42 -41.82
C GLU A 141 -33.10 -17.96 -41.10
N GLU A 142 -32.09 -18.37 -41.86
CA GLU A 142 -30.79 -18.77 -41.31
C GLU A 142 -30.06 -17.58 -40.66
N GLY A 143 -30.13 -16.39 -41.26
CA GLY A 143 -29.63 -15.14 -40.68
C GLY A 143 -30.29 -14.82 -39.34
N LEU A 144 -31.61 -14.92 -39.28
CA LEU A 144 -32.40 -14.70 -38.07
C LEU A 144 -32.09 -15.73 -36.98
N ALA A 145 -31.91 -17.01 -37.35
CA ALA A 145 -31.52 -18.07 -36.43
C ALA A 145 -30.13 -17.80 -35.81
N ARG A 146 -29.14 -17.44 -36.63
CA ARG A 146 -27.79 -17.08 -36.16
C ARG A 146 -27.82 -15.87 -35.23
N LEU A 147 -28.62 -14.87 -35.55
CA LEU A 147 -28.76 -13.66 -34.74
C LEU A 147 -29.39 -13.96 -33.37
N LYS A 148 -30.42 -14.81 -33.33
CA LYS A 148 -31.02 -15.27 -32.07
C LYS A 148 -30.01 -16.00 -31.19
N VAL A 149 -29.22 -16.92 -31.76
CA VAL A 149 -28.17 -17.64 -31.01
C VAL A 149 -27.17 -16.65 -30.39
N ARG A 150 -26.65 -15.71 -31.19
CA ARG A 150 -25.72 -14.68 -30.70
C ARG A 150 -26.33 -13.79 -29.61
N ALA A 151 -27.61 -13.44 -29.74
CA ALA A 151 -28.31 -12.63 -28.73
C ALA A 151 -28.41 -13.37 -27.38
N PHE A 152 -28.70 -14.68 -27.39
CA PHE A 152 -28.73 -15.50 -26.17
C PHE A 152 -27.35 -15.68 -25.54
N GLU A 153 -26.31 -15.92 -26.35
CA GLU A 153 -24.92 -16.01 -25.87
C GLU A 153 -24.49 -14.70 -25.19
N LYS A 154 -24.80 -13.55 -25.80
CA LYS A 154 -24.51 -12.24 -25.21
C LYS A 154 -25.24 -12.04 -23.89
N LEU A 155 -26.53 -12.37 -23.81
CA LEU A 155 -27.32 -12.32 -22.58
C LEU A 155 -26.73 -13.20 -21.47
N GLU A 156 -26.22 -14.38 -21.82
CA GLU A 156 -25.56 -15.26 -20.86
C GLU A 156 -24.24 -14.66 -20.34
N VAL A 157 -23.44 -14.07 -21.21
CA VAL A 157 -22.23 -13.34 -20.81
C VAL A 157 -22.57 -12.16 -19.92
N ASP A 158 -23.57 -11.36 -20.28
CA ASP A 158 -24.03 -10.21 -19.48
C ASP A 158 -24.46 -10.66 -18.07
N LYS A 159 -25.21 -11.75 -17.95
CA LYS A 159 -25.59 -12.34 -16.66
C LYS A 159 -24.39 -12.81 -15.83
N ARG A 160 -23.38 -13.40 -16.48
CA ARG A 160 -22.14 -13.82 -15.80
C ARG A 160 -21.34 -12.60 -15.31
N LEU A 161 -21.31 -11.53 -16.09
CA LEU A 161 -20.65 -10.27 -15.73
C LEU A 161 -21.34 -9.59 -14.55
N GLU A 162 -22.68 -9.55 -14.54
CA GLU A 162 -23.48 -9.02 -13.43
C GLU A 162 -23.14 -9.77 -12.13
N LYS A 163 -23.17 -11.10 -12.16
CA LYS A 163 -22.81 -11.92 -10.99
C LYS A 163 -21.38 -11.66 -10.48
N LEU A 164 -20.41 -11.58 -11.39
CA LEU A 164 -19.02 -11.27 -11.00
C LEU A 164 -18.91 -9.87 -10.41
N THR A 165 -19.68 -8.91 -10.91
CA THR A 165 -19.73 -7.53 -10.41
C THR A 165 -20.29 -7.51 -8.99
N GLU A 166 -21.41 -8.17 -8.75
CA GLU A 166 -22.01 -8.30 -7.42
C GLU A 166 -21.03 -8.98 -6.42
N GLU A 167 -20.36 -10.06 -6.84
CA GLU A 167 -19.36 -10.74 -6.00
C GLU A 167 -18.18 -9.84 -5.64
N VAL A 168 -17.71 -9.01 -6.58
CA VAL A 168 -16.64 -8.04 -6.34
C VAL A 168 -17.12 -6.91 -5.42
N GLU A 169 -18.29 -6.36 -5.66
CA GLU A 169 -18.90 -5.32 -4.81
C GLU A 169 -19.08 -5.83 -3.38
N GLN A 170 -19.56 -7.06 -3.19
CA GLN A 170 -19.71 -7.66 -1.88
C GLN A 170 -18.37 -7.86 -1.18
N LYS A 171 -17.33 -8.30 -1.91
CA LYS A 171 -15.97 -8.43 -1.37
C LYS A 171 -15.40 -7.08 -0.95
N ILE A 172 -15.57 -6.05 -1.78
CA ILE A 172 -15.15 -4.68 -1.48
C ILE A 172 -15.88 -4.18 -0.24
N ALA A 173 -17.21 -4.29 -0.19
CA ALA A 173 -18.02 -3.85 0.95
C ALA A 173 -17.58 -4.54 2.25
N THR A 174 -17.31 -5.85 2.21
CA THR A 174 -16.84 -6.60 3.38
C THR A 174 -15.44 -6.16 3.80
N GLN A 175 -14.52 -5.96 2.86
CA GLN A 175 -13.15 -5.52 3.16
C GLN A 175 -13.12 -4.09 3.71
N VAL A 176 -13.85 -3.18 3.09
CA VAL A 176 -14.00 -1.79 3.55
C VAL A 176 -14.64 -1.76 4.94
N GLY A 177 -15.68 -2.57 5.19
CA GLY A 177 -16.31 -2.69 6.50
C GLY A 177 -15.33 -3.15 7.59
N ARG A 178 -14.50 -4.17 7.32
CA ARG A 178 -13.46 -4.61 8.26
C ARG A 178 -12.42 -3.51 8.54
N LEU A 179 -11.92 -2.87 7.48
CA LEU A 179 -10.94 -1.78 7.60
C LEU A 179 -11.51 -0.59 8.37
N GLN A 180 -12.79 -0.26 8.20
CA GLN A 180 -13.45 0.81 8.95
C GLN A 180 -13.49 0.48 10.45
N VAL A 181 -13.87 -0.74 10.82
CA VAL A 181 -13.88 -1.18 12.24
C VAL A 181 -12.47 -1.15 12.84
N GLU A 182 -11.46 -1.59 12.09
CA GLU A 182 -10.06 -1.54 12.55
C GLU A 182 -9.55 -0.10 12.69
N LEU A 183 -9.90 0.79 11.76
CA LEU A 183 -9.57 2.20 11.81
C LEU A 183 -10.21 2.88 13.02
N ASP A 184 -11.49 2.63 13.28
CA ASP A 184 -12.21 3.20 14.42
C ASP A 184 -11.62 2.68 15.75
N LYS A 185 -11.33 1.37 15.83
CA LYS A 185 -10.66 0.79 16.99
C LYS A 185 -9.30 1.43 17.23
N LYS A 186 -8.47 1.55 16.18
CA LYS A 186 -7.14 2.17 16.29
C LYS A 186 -7.20 3.66 16.64
N SER A 187 -8.20 4.37 16.13
CA SER A 187 -8.46 5.77 16.47
C SER A 187 -8.77 5.92 17.97
N THR A 188 -9.64 5.08 18.53
CA THR A 188 -9.96 5.12 19.98
C THR A 188 -8.80 4.69 20.87
N GLU A 189 -7.98 3.72 20.44
CA GLU A 189 -6.74 3.32 21.13
C GLU A 189 -5.73 4.47 21.15
N LEU A 190 -5.53 5.14 20.01
CA LEU A 190 -4.64 6.29 19.89
C LEU A 190 -5.08 7.46 20.79
N GLU A 191 -6.37 7.76 20.82
CA GLU A 191 -6.88 8.86 21.64
C GLU A 191 -6.70 8.59 23.14
N ARG A 192 -6.94 7.36 23.60
CA ARG A 192 -6.65 6.95 24.97
C ARG A 192 -5.15 7.08 25.29
N ALA A 193 -4.29 6.61 24.40
CA ALA A 193 -2.84 6.70 24.59
C ALA A 193 -2.35 8.16 24.65
N LYS A 194 -2.94 9.07 23.86
CA LYS A 194 -2.66 10.51 23.95
C LYS A 194 -3.07 11.09 25.31
N GLN A 195 -4.26 10.76 25.78
CA GLN A 195 -4.75 11.23 27.09
C GLN A 195 -3.86 10.73 28.23
N GLU A 196 -3.46 9.45 28.19
CA GLU A 196 -2.53 8.88 29.15
C GLU A 196 -1.15 9.55 29.09
N SER A 197 -0.64 9.83 27.89
CA SER A 197 0.62 10.56 27.72
C SER A 197 0.58 11.96 28.31
N VAL A 198 -0.53 12.69 28.14
CA VAL A 198 -0.70 14.03 28.74
C VAL A 198 -0.73 13.94 30.25
N LYS A 199 -1.49 12.98 30.80
CA LYS A 199 -1.56 12.74 32.25
C LYS A 199 -0.18 12.42 32.84
N LEU A 200 0.55 11.49 32.24
CA LEU A 200 1.90 11.13 32.68
C LEU A 200 2.88 12.31 32.56
N SER A 201 2.73 13.17 31.54
CA SER A 201 3.54 14.38 31.43
C SER A 201 3.28 15.37 32.57
N GLN A 202 2.03 15.50 33.02
CA GLN A 202 1.67 16.35 34.15
C GLN A 202 2.24 15.78 35.45
N GLU A 203 2.04 14.48 35.70
CA GLU A 203 2.61 13.80 36.88
C GLU A 203 4.15 13.90 36.91
N LYS A 204 4.79 13.76 35.75
CA LYS A 204 6.24 13.94 35.62
C LYS A 204 6.66 15.36 36.02
N GLN A 205 5.98 16.39 35.52
CA GLN A 205 6.30 17.78 35.85
C GLN A 205 6.12 18.04 37.36
N GLU A 206 5.04 17.54 37.97
CA GLU A 206 4.83 17.68 39.42
C GLU A 206 5.95 17.05 40.24
N LEU A 207 6.45 15.88 39.80
CA LEU A 207 7.59 15.22 40.46
C LEU A 207 8.89 15.98 40.26
N GLU A 208 9.13 16.55 39.07
CA GLU A 208 10.29 17.39 38.79
C GLU A 208 10.28 18.68 39.64
N ASP A 209 9.12 19.32 39.80
CA ASP A 209 8.96 20.50 40.66
C ASP A 209 9.23 20.16 42.13
N ARG A 210 8.71 19.02 42.61
CA ARG A 210 8.99 18.53 43.98
C ARG A 210 10.46 18.21 44.19
N ALA A 211 11.12 17.59 43.21
CA ALA A 211 12.55 17.31 43.28
C ALA A 211 13.38 18.60 43.31
N SER A 212 12.98 19.61 42.54
CA SER A 212 13.62 20.92 42.52
C SER A 212 13.48 21.65 43.86
N GLU A 213 12.31 21.60 44.48
CA GLU A 213 12.08 22.18 45.81
C GLU A 213 12.89 21.45 46.90
N LEU A 214 12.94 20.11 46.86
CA LEU A 214 13.79 19.34 47.78
C LEU A 214 15.27 19.67 47.61
N THR A 215 15.73 19.84 46.37
CA THR A 215 17.12 20.24 46.08
C THR A 215 17.42 21.60 46.72
N ARG A 216 16.55 22.58 46.53
CA ARG A 216 16.67 23.90 47.17
C ARG A 216 16.70 23.82 48.70
N GLN A 217 15.89 22.95 49.29
CA GLN A 217 15.89 22.74 50.76
C GLN A 217 17.20 22.13 51.26
N VAL A 218 17.77 21.19 50.51
CA VAL A 218 19.08 20.60 50.82
C VAL A 218 20.16 21.68 50.72
N ASP A 219 20.16 22.50 49.67
CA ASP A 219 21.14 23.59 49.50
C ASP A 219 21.13 24.56 50.69
N VAL A 220 19.94 25.03 51.10
CA VAL A 220 19.76 25.89 52.29
C VAL A 220 20.25 25.20 53.57
N SER A 221 19.95 23.91 53.72
CA SER A 221 20.37 23.14 54.91
C SER A 221 21.89 22.98 54.95
N VAL A 222 22.55 22.81 53.80
CA VAL A 222 24.01 22.73 53.67
C VAL A 222 24.66 24.08 54.00
N GLU A 223 24.11 25.20 53.53
CA GLU A 223 24.59 26.54 53.87
C GLU A 223 24.49 26.83 55.38
N MET A 224 23.37 26.47 55.99
CA MET A 224 23.18 26.61 57.44
C MET A 224 24.17 25.75 58.22
N LEU A 225 24.39 24.50 57.79
CA LEU A 225 25.37 23.60 58.41
C LEU A 225 26.80 24.15 58.30
N ALA A 226 27.16 24.73 57.15
CA ALA A 226 28.47 25.36 56.97
C ALA A 226 28.65 26.57 57.91
N SER A 227 27.62 27.39 58.07
CA SER A 227 27.63 28.55 58.99
C SER A 227 27.80 28.10 60.45
N LEU A 228 27.00 27.13 60.89
CA LEU A 228 27.10 26.57 62.25
C LEU A 228 28.47 25.94 62.51
N LYS A 229 29.04 25.23 61.52
CA LYS A 229 30.40 24.68 61.64
C LYS A 229 31.44 25.78 61.80
N GLN A 230 31.30 26.89 61.07
CA GLN A 230 32.20 28.03 61.19
C GLN A 230 32.11 28.69 62.57
N ASP A 231 30.90 28.88 63.10
CA ASP A 231 30.66 29.44 64.43
C ASP A 231 31.24 28.56 65.54
N LEU A 232 31.05 27.23 65.44
CA LEU A 232 31.63 26.27 66.37
C LEU A 232 33.16 26.36 66.38
N MET A 233 33.80 26.39 65.21
CA MET A 233 35.27 26.55 65.13
C MET A 233 35.75 27.86 65.75
N GLN A 234 35.04 28.98 65.54
CA GLN A 234 35.38 30.26 66.16
C GLN A 234 35.28 30.19 67.69
N LYS A 235 34.21 29.58 68.21
CA LYS A 235 34.01 29.41 69.66
C LYS A 235 35.04 28.49 70.29
N GLU A 236 35.44 27.40 69.63
CA GLU A 236 36.53 26.52 70.09
C GLU A 236 37.88 27.25 70.18
N GLN A 237 38.18 28.11 69.20
CA GLN A 237 39.40 28.94 69.24
C GLN A 237 39.37 29.96 70.38
N GLU A 238 38.23 30.61 70.63
CA GLU A 238 38.04 31.52 71.77
C GLU A 238 38.23 30.80 73.11
N LEU A 239 37.67 29.60 73.26
CA LEU A 239 37.81 28.80 74.48
C LEU A 239 39.26 28.37 74.71
N THR A 240 39.94 27.93 73.65
CA THR A 240 41.36 27.52 73.73
C THR A 240 42.25 28.69 74.15
N LYS A 241 42.02 29.90 73.61
CA LYS A 241 42.74 31.12 74.01
C LYS A 241 42.50 31.51 75.47
N LYS A 242 41.33 31.22 76.02
CA LYS A 242 41.02 31.49 77.44
C LYS A 242 41.59 30.43 78.39
N GLN A 243 41.97 29.27 77.89
CA GLN A 243 42.56 28.18 78.66
C GLN A 243 44.09 28.25 78.76
N GLN A 244 44.75 29.00 77.88
CA GLN A 244 46.19 29.33 77.94
C GLN A 244 46.42 30.55 78.83
#